data_AF-A0A1V2M6C0-F1
#
_entry.id   AF-A0A1V2M6C0-F1
#
_cell.length_a   1.000
_cell.length_b   1.000
_cell.length_c   1.000
_cell.angle_alpha   90.00
_cell.angle_beta   90.00
_cell.angle_gamma   90.00
#
_symmetry.space_group_name_H-M   'P 1'
#
loop_
_entity.id
_entity.type
_entity.pdbx_description
1 polymer ?
#
loop_
_entity_poly.entity_id
_entity_poly.type
_entity_poly.pdbx_seq_one_letter_code
_entity_poly.pdbx_strand_id
1 'polypeptide(L)' 'MITTDLKSITNLKKTLSRLIINENYDLSSQEVINLSQELDSQMLPILKQQLDFYNLYLKIYQKNPI' A
#
# COMPACT_ATOMS: atom_id res chain seq x y z
N MET A 1 17.53 1.66 -3.85
CA MET A 1 16.79 0.80 -2.90
C MET A 1 15.75 1.71 -2.26
N ILE A 2 14.45 1.53 -2.52
CA ILE A 2 13.43 2.28 -1.78
C ILE A 2 13.47 1.69 -0.36
N THR A 3 14.05 2.41 0.59
CA THR A 3 14.01 2.06 2.00
C THR A 3 12.62 2.40 2.50
N THR A 4 11.68 1.52 2.22
CA THR A 4 10.30 1.68 2.66
C THR A 4 10.24 1.58 4.17
N ASP A 5 9.86 2.66 4.83
CA ASP A 5 9.61 2.64 6.26
C ASP A 5 8.24 1.98 6.55
N LEU A 6 8.25 0.67 6.75
CA LEU A 6 7.05 -0.09 7.13
C LEU A 6 6.40 0.45 8.42
N LYS A 7 7.18 1.08 9.30
CA LYS A 7 6.66 1.73 10.51
C LYS A 7 5.85 2.98 10.15
N SER A 8 6.33 3.78 9.20
CA SER A 8 5.59 4.92 8.65
C SER A 8 4.24 4.50 8.06
N ILE A 9 4.24 3.50 7.17
CA ILE A 9 3.00 2.97 6.55
C ILE A 9 2.03 2.43 7.61
N THR A 10 2.53 1.70 8.60
CA THR A 10 1.71 1.18 9.69
C THR A 10 1.07 2.29 10.50
N ASN A 11 1.83 3.36 10.78
CA ASN A 11 1.31 4.52 11.48
C ASN A 11 0.27 5.26 10.66
N LEU A 12 0.50 5.48 9.36
CA LEU A 12 -0.46 6.11 8.45
C LEU A 12 -1.78 5.34 8.39
N LYS A 13 -1.74 4.00 8.31
CA LYS A 13 -2.94 3.15 8.38
C LYS A 13 -3.74 3.35 9.67
N LYS A 14 -3.04 3.42 10.81
CA LYS A 14 -3.68 3.66 12.11
C LYS A 14 -4.29 5.05 12.18
N THR A 15 -3.59 6.07 11.69
CA THR A 15 -4.08 7.45 11.64
C THR A 15 -5.30 7.55 10.74
N LEU A 16 -5.27 6.94 9.55
CA LEU A 16 -6.40 6.93 8.61
C LEU A 16 -7.61 6.23 9.20
N SER A 17 -7.42 5.07 9.84
CA SER A 17 -8.51 4.38 10.52
C SER A 17 -9.16 5.22 11.61
N ARG A 18 -8.38 5.96 12.41
CA ARG A 18 -8.91 6.88 13.43
C ARG A 18 -9.64 8.07 12.80
N LEU A 19 -9.06 8.64 11.74
CA LEU A 19 -9.63 9.79 11.05
C LEU A 19 -10.99 9.45 10.44
N ILE A 20 -11.12 8.29 9.79
CA ILE A 20 -12.40 7.81 9.25
C ILE A 20 -13.45 7.68 10.36
N ILE A 21 -13.09 7.15 11.53
CA ILE A 21 -14.01 7.04 12.67
C ILE A 21 -14.42 8.43 13.17
N ASN A 22 -13.48 9.37 13.28
CA ASN A 22 -13.74 10.73 13.77
C ASN A 22 -14.59 11.56 12.80
N GLU A 23 -14.43 11.35 11.50
CA GLU A 23 -15.21 11.97 10.43
C GLU A 23 -16.56 11.27 10.21
N ASN A 24 -17.05 10.49 11.19
CA ASN A 24 -18.31 9.73 11.10
C ASN A 24 -18.40 8.85 9.84
N TYR A 25 -17.28 8.25 9.43
CA TYR A 25 -17.14 7.45 8.23
C TYR A 25 -17.37 8.21 6.92
N ASP A 26 -17.27 9.54 6.93
CA ASP A 26 -17.23 10.32 5.69
C ASP A 26 -15.90 10.12 4.97
N LEU A 27 -15.93 9.24 3.96
CA LEU A 27 -14.78 8.95 3.11
C LEU A 27 -14.50 10.05 2.08
N SER A 28 -15.40 11.03 1.97
CA SER A 28 -15.26 12.17 1.05
C SER A 28 -14.65 13.40 1.71
N SER A 29 -14.42 13.37 3.03
CA SER A 29 -13.76 14.48 3.71
C SER A 29 -12.35 14.67 3.16
N GLN A 30 -11.94 15.93 2.99
CA GLN A 30 -10.68 16.27 2.36
C GLN A 30 -9.48 15.68 3.14
N GLU A 31 -9.59 15.60 4.46
CA GLU A 31 -8.54 15.03 5.31
C GLU A 31 -8.39 13.52 5.10
N VAL A 32 -9.51 12.78 4.99
CA VAL A 32 -9.49 11.34 4.70
C VAL A 32 -8.91 11.08 3.32
N ILE A 33 -9.28 11.89 2.33
CA ILE A 33 -8.75 11.80 0.97
C ILE A 33 -7.23 12.03 0.96
N ASN A 34 -6.75 13.12 1.58
CA ASN A 34 -5.34 13.46 1.59
C ASN A 34 -4.50 12.35 2.23
N LEU A 35 -4.95 11.84 3.38
CA LEU A 35 -4.23 10.80 4.10
C LEU A 35 -4.26 9.45 3.38
N SER A 36 -5.36 9.16 2.67
CA SER A 36 -5.46 7.98 1.78
C SER A 36 -4.47 8.08 0.62
N GLN A 37 -4.37 9.24 -0.02
CA GLN A 37 -3.40 9.47 -1.10
C GLN A 37 -1.94 9.37 -0.63
N GLU A 38 -1.65 9.87 0.57
CA GLU A 38 -0.32 9.72 1.16
C GLU A 38 0.01 8.23 1.39
N LEU A 39 -0.93 7.48 1.96
CA LEU A 39 -0.76 6.04 2.15
C LEU A 39 -0.55 5.30 0.83
N ASP A 40 -1.34 5.62 -0.19
CA ASP A 40 -1.22 5.03 -1.53
C ASP A 40 0.14 5.32 -2.16
N SER A 41 0.66 6.55 -2.01
CA SER A 41 1.97 6.93 -2.54
C SER A 41 3.11 6.07 -1.98
N GLN A 42 2.97 5.62 -0.73
CA GLN A 42 3.95 4.75 -0.07
C GLN A 42 3.72 3.27 -0.39
N MET A 43 2.47 2.83 -0.54
CA MET A 43 2.13 1.43 -0.77
C MET A 43 2.27 1.00 -2.23
N LEU A 44 1.97 1.88 -3.19
CA LEU A 44 1.95 1.54 -4.61
C LEU A 44 3.31 1.00 -5.14
N PRO A 45 4.47 1.58 -4.79
CA PRO A 45 5.76 1.02 -5.21
C PRO A 45 6.02 -0.39 -4.65
N ILE A 46 5.57 -0.67 -3.42
CA ILE A 46 5.74 -1.98 -2.77
C ILE A 46 4.90 -3.03 -3.49
N LEU A 47 3.63 -2.70 -3.75
CA LEU A 47 2.72 -3.59 -4.46
C LEU A 47 3.26 -3.91 -5.86
N LYS A 48 3.80 -2.91 -6.56
CA LYS A 48 4.45 -3.11 -7.85
C LYS A 48 5.64 -4.05 -7.74
N GLN A 49 6.51 -3.87 -6.75
CA GLN A 49 7.66 -4.75 -6.55
C GLN A 49 7.24 -6.20 -6.23
N GLN A 50 6.21 -6.37 -5.39
CA GLN A 50 5.67 -7.69 -5.06
C GLN A 50 5.08 -8.38 -6.30
N LEU A 51 4.36 -7.62 -7.12
CA LEU A 51 3.81 -8.11 -8.38
C LEU A 51 4.92 -8.47 -9.39
N ASP A 52 5.95 -7.63 -9.53
CA ASP A 52 7.10 -7.89 -10.40
C ASP A 52 7.83 -9.17 -9.97
N PHE A 53 8.03 -9.37 -8.66
CA PHE A 53 8.61 -10.59 -8.11
C PHE A 53 7.75 -11.82 -8.39
N TYR A 54 6.43 -11.73 -8.18
CA TYR A 54 5.51 -12.82 -8.46
C TYR A 54 5.49 -13.19 -9.95
N ASN A 55 5.49 -12.19 -10.84
CA ASN A 55 5.56 -12.41 -12.28
C ASN A 55 6.88 -13.07 -12.70
N LEU A 56 7.99 -12.70 -12.05
CA LEU A 56 9.28 -13.37 -12.26
C LEU A 56 9.22 -14.84 -11.83
N TYR A 57 8.67 -15.11 -10.65
CA TYR A 57 8.44 -16.47 -10.15
C TYR A 57 7.64 -17.28 -11.17
N LEU A 58 6.48 -16.80 -11.61
CA LEU A 58 5.65 -17.50 -12.59
C LEU A 58 6.40 -17.79 -13.89
N LYS A 59 7.17 -16.83 -14.42
CA LYS A 59 7.96 -17.04 -15.65
C LYS A 59 9.01 -18.13 -15.51
N ILE A 60 9.64 -18.24 -14.35
CA ILE A 60 10.65 -19.27 -14.06
C ILE A 60 9.99 -20.66 -14.04
N TYR A 61 8.87 -20.80 -13.32
CA TYR A 61 8.19 -22.10 -13.16
C TYR A 61 7.39 -22.53 -14.39
N GLN A 62 6.81 -21.59 -15.15
CA GLN A 62 6.14 -21.91 -16.41
C GLN A 62 7.11 -22.35 -17.50
N LYS A 63 8.38 -21.89 -17.47
CA LYS A 63 9.41 -22.31 -18.42
C LYS A 63 10.05 -23.66 -18.09
N ASN A 64 9.95 -24.14 -16.85
CA ASN A 64 10.49 -25.43 -16.42
C ASN A 64 9.46 -26.14 -15.52
N PRO A 65 8.40 -26.75 -16.10
CA PRO A 65 7.53 -27.62 -15.34
C PRO A 65 8.34 -28.84 -14.87
N ILE A 66 8.30 -29.12 -13.56
CA ILE A 66 8.86 -30.33 -12.95
C ILE A 66 7.94 -31.52 -13.26
#